data_AF-Q3IXF6-F1
#
_entry.id   AF-Q3IXF6-F1
#
_cell.length_a   1.000
_cell.length_b   1.000
_cell.length_c   1.000
_cell.angle_alpha   90.00
_cell.angle_beta   90.00
_cell.angle_gamma   90.00
#
_symmetry.space_group_name_H-M   'P 1'
#
loop_
_entity.id
_entity.type
_entity.pdbx_description
1 polymer ?
#
loop_
_entity_poly.entity_id
_entity_poly.type
_entity_poly.pdbx_seq_one_letter_code
_entity_poly.pdbx_strand_id
1 'polypeptide(L)'
;MRLSFLAAAMLAAAPALAQDLRGPDAFADIADEGARSEALFAEMGKVLTHPRCLNCHPVEGGPTQGDRMQAHNPPVVRGAADFGAVGMNCTTCHGSRNVSFTGSPGSIPGHEPWALAPISMGWVGRSLGEICAQMKDPERNGGKTLEQLHEHNAEDGLVGWGWDPGEGREPAPGSQKIFGELTRAWIDSGAACPS
;
A
#
# COMPACT_ATOMS: atom_id res chain seq x y z
N MET A 1 -26.07 -8.87 -54.21
CA MET A 1 -26.20 -8.36 -52.83
C MET A 1 -24.92 -8.69 -52.10
N ARG A 2 -23.97 -7.74 -52.01
CA ARG A 2 -22.64 -7.99 -51.41
C ARG A 2 -22.74 -7.75 -49.91
N LEU A 3 -22.69 -8.80 -49.10
CA LEU A 3 -22.60 -8.70 -47.65
C LEU A 3 -21.14 -8.35 -47.29
N SER A 4 -20.90 -7.09 -46.93
CA SER A 4 -19.66 -6.66 -46.29
C SER A 4 -19.73 -7.01 -44.80
N PHE A 5 -18.95 -8.00 -44.38
CA PHE A 5 -18.75 -8.28 -42.95
C PHE A 5 -17.78 -7.24 -42.38
N LEU A 6 -18.30 -6.33 -41.55
CA LEU A 6 -17.49 -5.49 -40.68
C LEU A 6 -16.95 -6.38 -39.54
N ALA A 7 -15.68 -6.76 -39.64
CA ALA A 7 -14.96 -7.37 -38.53
C ALA A 7 -14.75 -6.30 -37.45
N ALA A 8 -15.52 -6.38 -36.35
CA ALA A 8 -15.27 -5.59 -35.16
C ALA A 8 -13.96 -6.08 -34.52
N ALA A 9 -12.91 -5.27 -34.60
CA ALA A 9 -11.68 -5.51 -33.86
C ALA A 9 -11.99 -5.38 -32.36
N MET A 10 -12.04 -6.51 -31.65
CA MET A 10 -12.01 -6.49 -30.20
C MET A 10 -10.62 -6.00 -29.77
N LEU A 11 -10.55 -4.76 -29.27
CA LEU A 11 -9.42 -4.36 -28.43
C LEU A 11 -9.49 -5.21 -27.16
N ALA A 12 -8.65 -6.24 -27.09
CA ALA A 12 -8.33 -6.87 -25.83
C ALA A 12 -7.64 -5.82 -24.96
N ALA A 13 -8.32 -5.33 -23.93
CA ALA A 13 -7.66 -4.60 -22.86
C ALA A 13 -6.69 -5.57 -22.17
N ALA A 14 -5.39 -5.36 -22.39
CA ALA A 14 -4.37 -6.04 -21.60
C ALA A 14 -4.63 -5.71 -20.12
N PRO A 15 -4.41 -6.65 -19.18
CA PRO A 15 -4.42 -6.31 -17.78
C PRO A 15 -3.38 -5.20 -17.59
N ALA A 16 -3.75 -4.10 -16.94
CA ALA A 16 -2.82 -3.08 -16.53
C ALA A 16 -1.72 -3.79 -15.74
N LEU A 17 -0.52 -3.88 -16.32
CA LEU A 17 0.67 -4.33 -15.61
C LEU A 17 0.75 -3.48 -14.35
N ALA A 18 0.88 -4.14 -13.19
CA ALA A 18 1.18 -3.47 -11.93
C ALA A 18 2.16 -2.32 -12.19
N GLN A 19 1.78 -1.12 -11.79
CA GLN A 19 2.48 0.11 -12.15
C GLN A 19 3.99 -0.01 -11.91
N ASP A 20 4.76 0.54 -12.84
CA ASP A 20 6.22 0.39 -12.98
C ASP A 20 6.97 0.96 -11.76
N LEU A 21 7.15 0.11 -10.75
CA LEU A 21 8.01 0.37 -9.59
C LEU A 21 9.42 -0.07 -9.95
N ARG A 22 10.32 0.90 -10.05
CA ARG A 22 11.71 0.67 -10.42
C ARG A 22 12.50 0.19 -9.22
N GLY A 23 13.43 -0.74 -9.43
CA GLY A 23 14.36 -1.19 -8.39
C GLY A 23 15.45 -0.14 -8.09
N PRO A 24 16.23 -0.34 -7.01
CA PRO A 24 17.29 0.59 -6.59
C PRO A 24 18.35 0.88 -7.68
N ASP A 25 18.64 -0.10 -8.54
CA ASP A 25 19.64 0.05 -9.62
C ASP A 25 19.31 1.20 -10.57
N ALA A 26 18.03 1.55 -10.73
CA ALA A 26 17.61 2.68 -11.55
C ALA A 26 18.06 4.06 -11.01
N PHE A 27 18.58 4.10 -9.78
CA PHE A 27 19.03 5.30 -9.09
C PHE A 27 20.53 5.28 -8.78
N ALA A 28 21.25 4.22 -9.19
CA ALA A 28 22.67 4.03 -8.87
C ALA A 28 23.58 5.12 -9.46
N ASP A 29 23.20 5.69 -10.61
CA ASP A 29 23.95 6.74 -11.31
C ASP A 29 23.83 8.14 -10.66
N ILE A 30 22.99 8.31 -9.63
CA ILE A 30 22.88 9.56 -8.89
C ILE A 30 24.06 9.67 -7.92
N ALA A 31 25.02 10.53 -8.27
CA ALA A 31 26.27 10.67 -7.51
C ALA A 31 26.10 11.36 -6.16
N ASP A 32 25.19 12.34 -6.04
CA ASP A 32 24.89 12.98 -4.77
C ASP A 32 24.02 12.04 -3.91
N GLU A 33 24.55 11.66 -2.75
CA GLU A 33 23.94 10.65 -1.90
C GLU A 33 22.60 11.10 -1.31
N GLY A 34 22.47 12.39 -0.95
CA GLY A 34 21.22 12.97 -0.47
C GLY A 34 20.15 12.96 -1.55
N ALA A 35 20.47 13.45 -2.75
CA ALA A 35 19.57 13.43 -3.90
C ALA A 35 19.18 12.01 -4.30
N ARG A 36 20.11 11.04 -4.22
CA ARG A 36 19.81 9.63 -4.46
C ARG A 36 18.83 9.09 -3.43
N SER A 37 19.04 9.40 -2.15
CA SER A 37 18.13 9.02 -1.07
C SER A 37 16.74 9.60 -1.26
N GLU A 38 16.62 10.88 -1.59
CA GLU A 38 15.32 11.51 -1.86
C GLU A 38 14.62 10.87 -3.08
N ALA A 39 15.36 10.54 -4.13
CA ALA A 39 14.83 9.87 -5.32
C ALA A 39 14.35 8.44 -5.03
N LEU A 40 15.08 7.68 -4.19
CA LEU A 40 14.67 6.36 -3.72
C LEU A 40 13.36 6.45 -2.92
N PHE A 41 13.26 7.43 -2.01
CA PHE A 41 12.03 7.65 -1.27
C PHE A 41 10.88 8.12 -2.17
N ALA A 42 11.17 8.93 -3.20
CA ALA A 42 10.18 9.32 -4.20
C ALA A 42 9.58 8.12 -4.92
N GLU A 43 10.40 7.13 -5.25
CA GLU A 43 9.96 5.86 -5.84
C GLU A 43 9.15 5.01 -4.85
N MET A 44 9.60 4.89 -3.60
CA MET A 44 8.81 4.26 -2.52
C MET A 44 7.44 4.94 -2.35
N GLY A 45 7.39 6.26 -2.55
CA GLY A 45 6.17 7.08 -2.48
C GLY A 45 5.05 6.58 -3.38
N LYS A 46 5.35 5.96 -4.53
CA LYS A 46 4.36 5.33 -5.40
C LYS A 46 3.56 4.24 -4.67
N VAL A 47 4.22 3.46 -3.81
CA VAL A 47 3.58 2.44 -2.97
C VAL A 47 2.88 3.11 -1.79
N LEU A 48 3.60 3.93 -1.03
CA LEU A 48 3.10 4.55 0.21
C LEU A 48 1.84 5.40 0.01
N THR A 49 1.69 6.02 -1.16
CA THR A 49 0.53 6.84 -1.53
C THR A 49 -0.52 6.09 -2.35
N HIS A 50 -0.31 4.80 -2.62
CA HIS A 50 -1.28 3.97 -3.33
C HIS A 50 -2.50 3.68 -2.44
N PRO A 51 -3.72 3.54 -2.99
CA PRO A 51 -4.90 3.15 -2.22
C PRO A 51 -4.78 1.83 -1.45
N ARG A 52 -3.85 0.93 -1.82
CA ARG A 52 -3.55 -0.28 -1.02
C ARG A 52 -2.93 0.04 0.34
N CYS A 53 -2.10 1.08 0.43
CA CYS A 53 -1.50 1.54 1.67
C CYS A 53 -2.39 2.57 2.37
N LEU A 54 -2.88 3.58 1.65
CA LEU A 54 -3.67 4.68 2.23
C LEU A 54 -4.99 4.22 2.86
N ASN A 55 -5.60 3.14 2.36
CA ASN A 55 -6.79 2.55 2.99
C ASN A 55 -6.55 2.03 4.42
N CYS A 56 -5.31 1.60 4.71
CA CYS A 56 -4.88 1.12 6.02
C CYS A 56 -4.24 2.23 6.88
N HIS A 57 -3.88 3.36 6.26
CA HIS A 57 -3.28 4.54 6.89
C HIS A 57 -4.20 5.79 6.86
N PRO A 58 -5.49 5.70 7.24
CA PRO A 58 -6.33 6.89 7.34
C PRO A 58 -5.90 7.78 8.50
N VAL A 59 -5.98 9.10 8.31
CA VAL A 59 -5.63 10.11 9.34
C VAL A 59 -6.66 10.21 10.45
N GLU A 60 -7.93 9.93 10.16
CA GLU A 60 -9.03 9.99 11.13
C GLU A 60 -10.04 8.87 10.86
N GLY A 61 -10.82 8.51 11.88
CA GLY A 61 -11.98 7.63 11.74
C GLY A 61 -11.62 6.14 11.54
N GLY A 62 -12.17 5.56 10.47
CA GLY A 62 -12.04 4.14 10.12
C GLY A 62 -11.36 3.94 8.77
N PRO A 63 -11.19 2.68 8.32
CA PRO A 63 -10.58 2.40 7.04
C PRO A 63 -11.39 2.96 5.88
N THR A 64 -10.70 3.16 4.77
CA THR A 64 -11.32 3.31 3.46
C THR A 64 -11.16 2.01 2.65
N GLN A 65 -11.92 1.86 1.57
CA GLN A 65 -11.92 0.66 0.73
C GLN A 65 -11.94 0.97 -0.76
N GLY A 66 -11.34 0.06 -1.54
CA GLY A 66 -11.20 0.18 -2.99
C GLY A 66 -10.26 1.31 -3.43
N ASP A 67 -10.15 1.53 -4.73
CA ASP A 67 -9.16 2.47 -5.30
C ASP A 67 -9.64 3.92 -5.23
N ARG A 68 -10.95 4.10 -5.08
CA ARG A 68 -11.56 5.42 -4.81
C ARG A 68 -11.48 5.83 -3.33
N MET A 69 -10.87 4.99 -2.48
CA MET A 69 -10.73 5.22 -1.03
C MET A 69 -12.03 5.70 -0.38
N GLN A 70 -13.14 5.03 -0.70
CA GLN A 70 -14.44 5.33 -0.10
C GLN A 70 -14.48 4.81 1.34
N ALA A 71 -15.30 5.40 2.21
CA ALA A 71 -15.49 4.87 3.56
C ALA A 71 -15.83 3.37 3.52
N HIS A 72 -15.28 2.60 4.47
CA HIS A 72 -15.54 1.17 4.58
C HIS A 72 -17.05 0.87 4.69
N ASN A 73 -17.50 -0.21 4.05
CA ASN A 73 -18.88 -0.67 4.08
C ASN A 73 -18.94 -2.18 4.45
N PRO A 74 -19.59 -2.57 5.56
CA PRO A 74 -20.33 -1.72 6.50
C PRO A 74 -19.43 -0.69 7.21
N PRO A 75 -19.95 0.47 7.66
CA PRO A 75 -19.16 1.45 8.40
C PRO A 75 -18.52 0.83 9.64
N VAL A 76 -17.21 0.98 9.76
CA VAL A 76 -16.42 0.55 10.93
C VAL A 76 -15.46 1.67 11.35
N VAL A 77 -14.93 1.58 12.57
CA VAL A 77 -13.95 2.52 13.12
C VAL A 77 -12.67 1.79 13.51
N ARG A 78 -11.55 2.51 13.60
CA ARG A 78 -10.24 1.98 13.98
C ARG A 78 -10.21 1.26 15.33
N GLY A 79 -10.86 1.84 16.35
CA GLY A 79 -10.76 1.39 17.74
C GLY A 79 -9.41 1.71 18.39
N ALA A 80 -9.32 1.56 19.72
CA ALA A 80 -8.11 1.96 20.47
C ALA A 80 -6.89 1.07 20.22
N ALA A 81 -7.10 -0.15 19.73
CA ALA A 81 -6.05 -1.12 19.42
C ALA A 81 -5.86 -1.33 17.91
N ASP A 82 -6.49 -0.51 17.06
CA ASP A 82 -6.46 -0.63 15.58
C ASP A 82 -7.16 -1.87 14.98
N PHE A 83 -7.84 -2.68 15.81
CA PHE A 83 -8.54 -3.91 15.43
C PHE A 83 -10.07 -3.76 15.31
N GLY A 84 -10.60 -2.54 15.30
CA GLY A 84 -12.05 -2.30 15.33
C GLY A 84 -12.57 -1.88 16.70
N ALA A 85 -13.86 -1.55 16.75
CA ALA A 85 -14.52 -1.15 18.00
C ALA A 85 -14.70 -2.33 18.96
N VAL A 86 -14.81 -2.05 20.26
CA VAL A 86 -15.20 -3.05 21.25
C VAL A 86 -16.56 -3.66 20.86
N GLY A 87 -16.60 -4.99 20.72
CA GLY A 87 -17.80 -5.72 20.27
C GLY A 87 -17.99 -5.79 18.76
N MET A 88 -17.12 -5.15 17.97
CA MET A 88 -17.10 -5.20 16.50
C MET A 88 -15.66 -5.13 15.98
N ASN A 89 -14.88 -6.16 16.32
CA ASN A 89 -13.52 -6.30 15.80
C ASN A 89 -13.54 -6.64 14.30
N CYS A 90 -12.50 -6.24 13.58
CA CYS A 90 -12.35 -6.50 12.15
C CYS A 90 -12.46 -8.01 11.81
N THR A 91 -11.97 -8.87 12.71
CA THR A 91 -11.99 -10.34 12.56
C THR A 91 -13.39 -10.95 12.59
N THR A 92 -14.43 -10.17 12.92
CA THR A 92 -15.83 -10.59 12.77
C THR A 92 -16.18 -10.89 11.31
N CYS A 93 -15.57 -10.15 10.38
CA CYS A 93 -15.81 -10.29 8.94
C CYS A 93 -14.55 -10.74 8.19
N HIS A 94 -13.38 -10.21 8.55
CA HIS A 94 -12.11 -10.50 7.89
C HIS A 94 -11.46 -11.73 8.51
N GLY A 95 -11.30 -12.78 7.71
CA GLY A 95 -10.60 -14.00 8.13
C GLY A 95 -9.10 -13.94 7.87
N SER A 96 -8.43 -15.08 8.02
CA SER A 96 -6.98 -15.22 7.79
C SER A 96 -6.56 -15.23 6.32
N ARG A 97 -7.51 -15.17 5.38
CA ARG A 97 -7.27 -15.15 3.94
C ARG A 97 -8.39 -14.42 3.20
N ASN A 98 -8.11 -14.00 1.98
CA ASN A 98 -9.12 -13.47 1.05
C ASN A 98 -10.22 -14.51 0.79
N VAL A 99 -11.48 -14.07 0.75
CA VAL A 99 -12.66 -14.92 0.47
C VAL A 99 -13.51 -14.27 -0.62
N SER A 100 -13.59 -14.88 -1.80
CA SER A 100 -14.47 -14.38 -2.88
C SER A 100 -15.95 -14.39 -2.47
N PHE A 101 -16.69 -13.40 -2.95
CA PHE A 101 -18.14 -13.36 -2.75
C PHE A 101 -18.81 -14.51 -3.50
N THR A 102 -19.94 -14.97 -2.97
CA THR A 102 -20.78 -15.95 -3.68
C THR A 102 -21.76 -15.21 -4.59
N GLY A 103 -21.68 -15.44 -5.90
CA GLY A 103 -22.65 -14.94 -6.88
C GLY A 103 -22.44 -13.50 -7.36
N SER A 104 -21.34 -12.85 -7.00
CA SER A 104 -20.93 -11.53 -7.51
C SER A 104 -19.41 -11.41 -7.57
N PRO A 105 -18.83 -10.55 -8.44
CA PRO A 105 -17.38 -10.33 -8.47
C PRO A 105 -16.87 -9.67 -7.19
N GLY A 106 -15.64 -10.01 -6.79
CA GLY A 106 -14.94 -9.41 -5.66
C GLY A 106 -14.81 -10.34 -4.45
N SER A 107 -14.19 -9.84 -3.39
CA SER A 107 -13.84 -10.63 -2.20
C SER A 107 -13.87 -9.83 -0.89
N ILE A 108 -14.00 -10.52 0.24
CA ILE A 108 -13.65 -10.00 1.57
C ILE A 108 -12.13 -10.18 1.73
N PRO A 109 -11.38 -9.12 2.09
CA PRO A 109 -9.94 -9.24 2.28
C PRO A 109 -9.65 -9.94 3.61
N GLY A 110 -8.50 -10.61 3.72
CA GLY A 110 -8.13 -11.28 4.96
C GLY A 110 -6.66 -11.64 5.06
N HIS A 111 -6.13 -11.55 6.27
CA HIS A 111 -4.78 -11.90 6.70
C HIS A 111 -4.79 -12.06 8.24
N GLU A 112 -3.79 -12.72 8.83
CA GLU A 112 -3.63 -12.81 10.28
C GLU A 112 -2.28 -12.21 10.69
N PRO A 113 -2.25 -11.05 11.39
CA PRO A 113 -3.38 -10.25 11.85
C PRO A 113 -4.04 -9.42 10.74
N TRP A 114 -5.28 -8.94 10.97
CA TRP A 114 -5.95 -7.91 10.14
C TRP A 114 -6.25 -6.67 10.98
N ALA A 115 -5.48 -5.60 10.77
CA ALA A 115 -5.52 -4.37 11.56
C ALA A 115 -5.23 -3.13 10.70
N LEU A 116 -5.50 -1.94 11.24
CA LEU A 116 -5.01 -0.69 10.66
C LEU A 116 -3.63 -0.33 11.21
N ALA A 117 -2.88 0.47 10.46
CA ALA A 117 -1.66 1.09 10.99
C ALA A 117 -2.04 2.14 12.04
N PRO A 118 -1.36 2.27 13.19
CA PRO A 118 -1.71 3.19 14.27
C PRO A 118 -2.10 4.60 13.79
N ILE A 119 -2.99 5.28 14.53
CA ILE A 119 -3.46 6.63 14.12
C ILE A 119 -2.31 7.64 13.92
N SER A 120 -1.21 7.47 14.68
CA SER A 120 0.00 8.27 14.54
C SER A 120 0.71 8.08 13.20
N MET A 121 0.36 7.05 12.41
CA MET A 121 0.86 6.69 11.09
C MET A 121 -0.15 7.01 9.96
N GLY A 122 -1.15 7.86 10.21
CA GLY A 122 -2.08 8.29 9.15
C GLY A 122 -1.39 9.14 8.08
N TRP A 123 -1.59 8.80 6.81
CA TRP A 123 -0.89 9.40 5.65
C TRP A 123 -1.80 10.09 4.63
N VAL A 124 -3.11 9.81 4.64
CA VAL A 124 -4.04 10.42 3.69
C VAL A 124 -3.95 11.95 3.73
N GLY A 125 -3.68 12.56 2.57
CA GLY A 125 -3.57 14.01 2.42
C GLY A 125 -2.22 14.62 2.81
N ARG A 126 -1.27 13.82 3.31
CA ARG A 126 0.10 14.28 3.58
C ARG A 126 0.94 14.35 2.32
N SER A 127 1.88 15.28 2.29
CA SER A 127 2.93 15.32 1.26
C SER A 127 3.91 14.15 1.45
N LEU A 128 4.68 13.85 0.42
CA LEU A 128 5.65 12.75 0.50
C LEU A 128 6.78 13.05 1.50
N GLY A 129 7.22 14.31 1.59
CA GLY A 129 8.18 14.75 2.61
C GLY A 129 7.63 14.60 4.04
N GLU A 130 6.34 14.87 4.26
CA GLU A 130 5.69 14.68 5.55
C GLU A 130 5.61 13.20 5.94
N ILE A 131 5.24 12.32 5.00
CA ILE A 131 5.23 10.86 5.21
C ILE A 131 6.65 10.38 5.56
N CYS A 132 7.67 10.83 4.82
CA CYS A 132 9.06 10.49 5.12
C CYS A 132 9.47 10.89 6.54
N ALA A 133 9.24 12.15 6.90
CA ALA A 133 9.58 12.67 8.21
C ALA A 133 8.82 11.94 9.33
N GLN A 134 7.61 11.46 9.06
CA GLN A 134 6.82 10.64 9.99
C GLN A 134 7.36 9.22 10.14
N MET A 135 7.73 8.56 9.03
CA MET A 135 8.31 7.21 9.04
C MET A 135 9.65 7.14 9.79
N LYS A 136 10.43 8.23 9.77
CA LYS A 136 11.71 8.33 10.49
C LYS A 136 11.58 8.61 11.98
N ASP A 137 10.40 9.01 12.44
CA ASP A 137 10.18 9.47 13.81
C ASP A 137 9.56 8.34 14.65
N PRO A 138 10.29 7.76 15.62
CA PRO A 138 9.80 6.67 16.46
C PRO A 138 8.51 7.01 17.22
N GLU A 139 8.28 8.28 17.56
CA GLU A 139 7.06 8.70 18.25
C GLU A 139 5.84 8.67 17.33
N ARG A 140 6.05 8.69 16.01
CA ARG A 140 5.00 8.74 14.98
C ARG A 140 4.96 7.53 14.03
N ASN A 141 5.92 6.60 14.13
CA ASN A 141 5.96 5.40 13.28
C ASN A 141 5.61 4.08 14.04
N GLY A 142 5.14 4.20 15.29
CA GLY A 142 4.88 3.05 16.15
C GLY A 142 6.13 2.48 16.82
N GLY A 143 7.12 3.32 17.13
CA GLY A 143 8.32 2.97 17.89
C GLY A 143 9.38 2.18 17.11
N LYS A 144 9.29 2.14 15.77
CA LYS A 144 10.22 1.38 14.92
C LYS A 144 11.51 2.15 14.70
N THR A 145 12.64 1.45 14.75
CA THR A 145 13.90 1.91 14.14
C THR A 145 13.82 1.82 12.62
N LEU A 146 14.80 2.41 11.91
CA LEU A 146 14.87 2.26 10.46
C LEU A 146 15.04 0.80 10.02
N GLU A 147 15.75 -0.02 10.79
CA GLU A 147 15.89 -1.45 10.47
C GLU A 147 14.58 -2.21 10.69
N GLN A 148 13.86 -1.94 11.77
CA GLN A 148 12.53 -2.53 11.98
C GLN A 148 11.52 -2.04 10.94
N LEU A 149 11.68 -0.82 10.43
CA LEU A 149 10.88 -0.30 9.32
C LEU A 149 11.21 -1.03 8.01
N HIS A 150 12.49 -1.36 7.77
CA HIS A 150 12.89 -2.20 6.64
C HIS A 150 12.26 -3.59 6.74
N GLU A 151 12.40 -4.27 7.88
CA GLU A 151 11.76 -5.58 8.13
C GLU A 151 10.25 -5.50 7.90
N HIS A 152 9.59 -4.47 8.45
CA HIS A 152 8.15 -4.26 8.25
C HIS A 152 7.79 -4.10 6.77
N ASN A 153 8.49 -3.24 6.03
CA ASN A 153 8.20 -3.02 4.61
C ASN A 153 8.50 -4.25 3.74
N ALA A 154 9.57 -4.99 4.06
CA ALA A 154 10.08 -6.09 3.24
C ALA A 154 9.44 -7.44 3.54
N GLU A 155 9.01 -7.68 4.78
CA GLU A 155 8.68 -9.03 5.27
C GLU A 155 7.33 -9.14 6.00
N ASP A 156 6.73 -8.03 6.46
CA ASP A 156 5.43 -8.08 7.14
C ASP A 156 4.34 -8.61 6.20
N GLY A 157 3.65 -9.68 6.61
CA GLY A 157 2.64 -10.32 5.78
C GLY A 157 1.39 -9.48 5.54
N LEU A 158 1.02 -8.61 6.49
CA LEU A 158 -0.12 -7.70 6.32
C LEU A 158 0.25 -6.55 5.37
N VAL A 159 1.51 -6.09 5.38
CA VAL A 159 2.03 -5.20 4.33
C VAL A 159 2.05 -5.93 2.99
N GLY A 160 2.55 -7.17 2.96
CA GLY A 160 2.63 -8.04 1.78
C GLY A 160 1.29 -8.33 1.13
N TRP A 161 0.20 -8.36 1.92
CA TRP A 161 -1.17 -8.46 1.41
C TRP A 161 -1.49 -7.39 0.36
N GLY A 162 -0.84 -6.22 0.40
CA GLY A 162 -1.02 -5.16 -0.60
C GLY A 162 -0.76 -5.59 -2.05
N TRP A 163 0.03 -6.65 -2.27
CA TRP A 163 0.31 -7.20 -3.60
C TRP A 163 -0.51 -8.46 -3.94
N ASP A 164 -1.20 -9.07 -2.97
CA ASP A 164 -2.21 -10.12 -3.18
C ASP A 164 -3.54 -9.76 -2.49
N PRO A 165 -4.24 -8.69 -2.96
CA PRO A 165 -5.37 -8.12 -2.25
C PRO A 165 -6.69 -8.90 -2.46
N GLY A 166 -6.63 -10.05 -3.15
CA GLY A 166 -7.79 -10.84 -3.54
C GLY A 166 -8.58 -10.23 -4.69
N GLU A 167 -9.61 -10.96 -5.10
CA GLU A 167 -10.43 -10.61 -6.27
C GLU A 167 -11.08 -9.23 -6.15
N GLY A 168 -11.05 -8.47 -7.23
CA GLY A 168 -11.71 -7.17 -7.36
C GLY A 168 -10.91 -5.98 -6.83
N ARG A 169 -9.61 -6.14 -6.54
CA ARG A 169 -8.71 -5.06 -6.11
C ARG A 169 -7.46 -5.00 -6.98
N GLU A 170 -7.02 -3.78 -7.29
CA GLU A 170 -5.73 -3.55 -7.90
C GLU A 170 -4.59 -3.77 -6.87
N PRO A 171 -3.56 -4.55 -7.21
CA PRO A 171 -2.36 -4.68 -6.37
C PRO A 171 -1.60 -3.36 -6.22
N ALA A 172 -0.78 -3.24 -5.17
CA ALA A 172 0.18 -2.16 -5.07
C ALA A 172 1.20 -2.20 -6.24
N PRO A 173 1.81 -1.06 -6.61
CA PRO A 173 2.86 -1.02 -7.63
C PRO A 173 4.02 -1.98 -7.34
N GLY A 174 4.56 -2.62 -8.38
CA GLY A 174 5.70 -3.54 -8.27
C GLY A 174 5.46 -4.78 -7.43
N SER A 175 6.38 -5.05 -6.49
CA SER A 175 6.32 -6.16 -5.53
C SER A 175 6.86 -5.75 -4.16
N GLN A 176 6.49 -6.47 -3.11
CA GLN A 176 7.02 -6.24 -1.76
C GLN A 176 8.55 -6.36 -1.73
N LYS A 177 9.12 -7.29 -2.50
CA LYS A 177 10.57 -7.45 -2.63
C LYS A 177 11.24 -6.16 -3.10
N ILE A 178 10.73 -5.56 -4.18
CA ILE A 178 11.27 -4.30 -4.71
C ILE A 178 11.05 -3.16 -3.70
N PHE A 179 9.91 -3.12 -3.02
CA PHE A 179 9.64 -2.12 -1.99
C PHE A 179 10.61 -2.23 -0.79
N GLY A 180 10.93 -3.46 -0.36
CA GLY A 180 11.95 -3.74 0.64
C GLY A 180 13.35 -3.32 0.19
N GLU A 181 13.73 -3.64 -1.05
CA GLU A 181 15.01 -3.25 -1.67
C GLU A 181 15.15 -1.72 -1.75
N LEU A 182 14.10 -1.01 -2.15
CA LEU A 182 14.05 0.45 -2.15
C LEU A 182 14.18 1.02 -0.72
N THR A 183 13.48 0.41 0.25
CA THR A 183 13.58 0.82 1.66
C THR A 183 15.01 0.66 2.18
N ARG A 184 15.67 -0.47 1.90
CA ARG A 184 17.08 -0.71 2.26
C ARG A 184 18.00 0.33 1.64
N ALA A 185 17.89 0.53 0.32
CA ALA A 185 18.72 1.49 -0.40
C ALA A 185 18.55 2.92 0.12
N TRP A 186 17.30 3.32 0.42
CA TRP A 186 16.99 4.62 1.02
C TRP A 186 17.68 4.79 2.37
N ILE A 187 17.58 3.80 3.25
CA ILE A 187 18.25 3.82 4.57
C ILE A 187 19.77 3.89 4.41
N ASP A 188 20.34 3.08 3.52
CA ASP A 188 21.79 3.05 3.27
C ASP A 188 22.32 4.39 2.75
N SER A 189 21.52 5.11 1.96
CA SER A 189 21.84 6.45 1.47
C SER A 189 21.55 7.59 2.48
N GLY A 190 21.25 7.27 3.74
CA GLY A 190 21.07 8.26 4.81
C GLY A 190 19.63 8.65 5.10
N ALA A 191 18.65 7.97 4.50
CA ALA A 191 17.22 8.17 4.73
C ALA A 191 16.77 9.64 4.59
N ALA A 192 17.30 10.38 3.61
CA ALA A 192 16.88 11.75 3.32
C ALA A 192 15.42 11.80 2.87
N CYS A 193 14.74 12.89 3.23
CA CYS A 193 13.34 13.13 2.88
C CYS A 193 13.23 14.15 1.76
N PRO A 194 12.40 13.91 0.73
CA PRO A 194 12.14 14.93 -0.28
C PRO A 194 11.48 16.16 0.37
N SER A 195 11.75 17.32 -0.23
CA SER A 195 11.11 18.60 0.13
C SER A 195 9.66 18.69 -0.32
#